data_AF-A0A7V1D2F2-F1
#
_entry.id   AF-A0A7V1D2F2-F1
#
_cell.length_a   1.000
_cell.length_b   1.000
_cell.length_c   1.000
_cell.angle_alpha   90.00
_cell.angle_beta   90.00
_cell.angle_gamma   90.00
#
_symmetry.space_group_name_H-M   'P 1'
#
loop_
_entity.id
_entity.type
_entity.pdbx_description
1 polymer ?
#
loop_
_entity_poly.entity_id
_entity_poly.type
_entity_poly.pdbx_seq_one_letter_code
_entity_poly.pdbx_strand_id
1 'polypeptide(L)' 'MHGFMLNLLGGLIAYCLKEEKPSLDLTSQELEILESNNLMLA' A
#
# COMPACT_ATOMS: atom_id res chain seq x y z
N MET A 1 14.90 1.92 15.03
CA MET A 1 13.75 1.16 14.49
C MET A 1 12.47 1.99 14.37
N HIS A 2 12.17 2.93 15.29
CA HIS A 2 10.93 3.72 15.22
C HIS A 2 10.83 4.65 14.00
N GLY A 3 11.93 5.32 13.60
CA GLY A 3 11.94 6.21 12.43
C GLY A 3 11.67 5.50 11.10
N PHE A 4 12.05 4.22 10.96
CA PHE A 4 11.75 3.44 9.77
C PHE A 4 10.25 3.16 9.64
N MET A 5 9.60 2.75 10.74
CA MET A 5 8.15 2.52 10.76
C MET A 5 7.37 3.80 10.46
N LEU A 6 7.80 4.95 10.99
CA LEU A 6 7.18 6.24 10.70
C LEU A 6 7.35 6.65 9.23
N ASN A 7 8.53 6.42 8.65
CA ASN A 7 8.80 6.74 7.26
C ASN A 7 8.00 5.83 6.31
N LEU A 8 7.88 4.54 6.64
CA LEU A 8 7.04 3.59 5.91
C LEU A 8 5.57 4.00 5.97
N LEU A 9 5.05 4.31 7.17
CA LEU A 9 3.67 4.77 7.34
C LEU A 9 3.41 6.05 6.55
N GLY A 10 4.34 7.01 6.58
CA GLY A 10 4.26 8.23 5.77
C GLY A 10 4.21 7.96 4.27
N GLY A 11 5.04 7.02 3.78
CA GLY A 11 5.02 6.58 2.38
C GLY A 11 3.71 5.92 1.97
N LEU A 12 3.13 5.07 2.83
CA LEU A 12 1.84 4.42 2.60
C LEU A 12 0.69 5.43 2.56
N ILE A 13 0.67 6.39 3.49
CA ILE A 13 -0.34 7.47 3.49
C ILE A 13 -0.22 8.31 2.22
N ALA A 14 1.00 8.70 1.82
CA ALA A 14 1.24 9.45 0.61
C ALA A 14 0.81 8.69 -0.66
N TYR A 15 1.02 7.36 -0.69
CA TYR A 15 0.53 6.49 -1.77
C TYR A 15 -1.01 6.48 -1.83
N CYS A 16 -1.70 6.37 -0.69
CA CYS A 16 -3.17 6.37 -0.64
C CYS A 16 -3.79 7.72 -1.07
N LEU A 17 -3.11 8.84 -0.79
CA LEU A 17 -3.58 10.19 -1.12
C LEU A 17 -3.22 10.63 -2.55
N LYS A 18 -2.37 9.87 -3.25
CA LYS A 18 -1.97 10.20 -4.62
C LYS A 18 -3.08 9.82 -5.59
N GLU A 19 -3.53 10.79 -6.38
CA GLU A 19 -4.60 10.61 -7.38
C GLU A 19 -4.20 9.59 -8.46
N GLU A 20 -2.99 9.69 -8.98
CA GLU A 20 -2.40 8.68 -9.85
C GLU A 20 -1.56 7.71 -9.01
N LYS A 21 -2.21 6.67 -8.49
CA LYS A 21 -1.53 5.59 -7.76
C LYS A 21 -0.53 4.92 -8.72
N PRO A 22 0.79 4.95 -8.41
CA PRO A 22 1.76 4.26 -9.25
C PRO A 22 1.39 2.77 -9.30
N SER A 23 1.51 2.16 -10.48
CA SER A 23 1.19 0.75 -10.69
C SER A 23 2.00 -0.09 -9.71
N LEU A 24 1.29 -0.78 -8.82
CA LEU A 24 1.92 -1.73 -7.92
C LEU A 24 2.15 -3.00 -8.74
N ASP A 25 3.41 -3.36 -8.96
CA ASP A 25 3.81 -4.60 -9.63
C ASP A 25 3.57 -5.77 -8.68
N LEU A 26 2.29 -6.14 -8.54
CA LEU A 26 1.83 -7.21 -7.68
C LEU A 26 1.54 -8.44 -8.51
N THR A 27 2.01 -9.58 -8.04
CA THR A 27 1.57 -10.87 -8.53
C THR A 27 0.11 -11.13 -8.11
N SER A 28 -0.58 -12.01 -8.83
CA SER A 28 -1.99 -12.34 -8.54
C SER A 28 -2.21 -12.84 -7.10
N GLN A 29 -1.21 -13.51 -6.52
CA GLN A 29 -1.26 -13.96 -5.13
C GLN A 29 -1.19 -12.80 -4.13
N GLU A 30 -0.33 -11.82 -4.38
CA GLU A 30 -0.21 -10.66 -3.49
C GLU A 30 -1.48 -9.79 -3.53
N LEU A 31 -2.11 -9.70 -4.71
CA LEU A 31 -3.39 -9.02 -4.88
C LEU A 31 -4.50 -9.69 -4.06
N GLU A 32 -4.60 -11.03 -4.11
CA GLU A 32 -5.59 -11.81 -3.33
C GLU A 32 -5.39 -11.64 -1.82
N ILE A 33 -4.13 -11.54 -1.37
CA ILE A 33 -3.81 -11.25 0.04
C ILE A 33 -4.27 -9.84 0.42
N LEU A 34 -4.07 -8.85 -0.44
CA LEU A 34 -4.51 -7.46 -0.20
C LEU A 34 -6.04 -7.34 -0.16
N GLU A 35 -6.74 -8.05 -1.05
CA GLU A 35 -8.21 -8.10 -1.08
C GLU A 35 -8.79 -8.81 0.15
N SER A 36 -8.26 -9.98 0.52
CA SER A 36 -8.72 -10.74 1.69
C SER A 36 -8.49 -10.01 3.02
N ASN A 37 -7.48 -9.13 3.08
CA ASN A 37 -7.23 -8.26 4.24
C ASN A 37 -7.98 -6.92 4.17
N ASN A 38 -8.84 -6.72 3.16
CA ASN A 38 -9.65 -5.51 2.99
C ASN A 38 -8.82 -4.21 2.91
N LEU A 39 -7.56 -4.33 2.44
CA LEU A 39 -6.58 -3.24 2.31
C LEU A 39 -6.63 -2.56 0.94
N MET A 40 -7.35 -3.14 -0.02
CA MET A 40 -7.73 -2.48 -1.26
C MET A 40 -8.90 -1.51 -0.99
N LEU A 41 -8.62 -0.22 -1.00
CA LEU A 41 -9.66 0.82 -1.13
C LEU A 41 -10.08 0.89 -2.61
N ALA A 42 -11.35 0.59 -2.86
CA ALA A 42 -12.03 0.74 -4.14
C ALA A 42 -11.83 2.14 -4.75
#